data_AF-A7F3M7-F1
#
_entry.id   AF-A7F3M7-F1
#
_cell.length_a   1.000
_cell.length_b   1.000
_cell.length_c   1.000
_cell.angle_alpha   90.00
_cell.angle_beta   90.00
_cell.angle_gamma   90.00
#
_symmetry.space_group_name_H-M   'P 1'
#
loop_
_entity.id
_entity.type
_entity.pdbx_description
1 polymer ?
#
loop_
_entity_poly.entity_id
_entity_poly.type
_entity_poly.pdbx_seq_one_letter_code
_entity_poly.pdbx_strand_id
1 'polypeptide(L)'
;MSGANDKARFYLEQGVPQLQEFEQKKIFTKDEIKTLVKKRSDFEHRVLVRGSQAIDFARYAAWEMSLEHLRQKRCKRMRIKGSSSHAGQARVFGIFDRGVKKHPGDVALWMSYLEYARQAKATKKFKTVLTAAIRLHPTKPELWLYAAKWALELDADMNEARSYMQRGTRFCIRSKDLWIEYAKLEMIYLAKIAIRRGILGLDIDRTIEAPKDIEETAEESGFTTSQDMIAIPDFKDNTMQPSLMARVGVDSEAAKDPMTTPALNGAIPLAIFDVAKKQPFFSSVAAEGFFDMFAAFTQVKCLSKILQHVLDKETERNIKSGGSEGACE
;
A
#
# COMPACT_ATOMS: atom_id res chain seq x y z
N MET A 1 -21.32 -32.20 -19.26
CA MET A 1 -19.97 -31.72 -19.64
C MET A 1 -19.97 -30.76 -20.83
N SER A 2 -21.10 -30.50 -21.51
CA SER A 2 -21.16 -29.54 -22.64
C SER A 2 -20.85 -28.09 -22.24
N GLY A 3 -21.43 -27.60 -21.14
CA GLY A 3 -21.31 -26.18 -20.77
C GLY A 3 -19.91 -25.67 -20.43
N ALA A 4 -18.96 -26.52 -20.04
CA ALA A 4 -17.56 -26.09 -19.81
C ALA A 4 -16.80 -25.93 -21.14
N ASN A 5 -17.08 -26.81 -22.11
CA ASN A 5 -16.48 -26.73 -23.44
C ASN A 5 -17.05 -25.53 -24.20
N ASP A 6 -18.36 -25.28 -24.10
CA ASP A 6 -19.01 -24.13 -24.74
C ASP A 6 -18.53 -22.80 -24.15
N LYS A 7 -18.31 -22.74 -22.82
CA LYS A 7 -17.69 -21.58 -22.17
C LYS A 7 -16.23 -21.37 -22.60
N ALA A 8 -15.45 -22.45 -22.73
CA ALA A 8 -14.07 -22.35 -23.21
C ALA A 8 -14.04 -21.78 -24.63
N ARG A 9 -14.89 -22.29 -25.53
CA ARG A 9 -15.04 -21.78 -26.90
C ARG A 9 -15.37 -20.29 -26.92
N PHE A 10 -16.34 -19.86 -26.12
CA PHE A 10 -16.72 -18.46 -26.02
C PHE A 10 -15.53 -17.54 -25.66
N TYR A 11 -14.72 -17.91 -24.66
CA TYR A 11 -13.55 -17.10 -24.28
C TYR A 11 -12.43 -17.13 -25.34
N LEU A 12 -12.27 -18.24 -26.05
CA LEU A 12 -11.30 -18.35 -27.15
C LEU A 12 -11.72 -17.49 -28.34
N GLU A 13 -13.01 -17.49 -28.69
CA GLU A 13 -13.58 -16.68 -29.77
C GLU A 13 -13.40 -15.17 -29.52
N GLN A 14 -13.59 -14.71 -28.27
CA GLN A 14 -13.31 -13.32 -27.90
C GLN A 14 -11.85 -12.90 -28.13
N GLY A 15 -10.91 -13.85 -28.14
CA GLY A 15 -9.50 -13.60 -28.40
C GLY A 15 -9.10 -13.58 -29.88
N VAL A 16 -9.96 -14.04 -30.79
CA VAL A 16 -9.64 -14.20 -32.22
C VAL A 16 -9.27 -12.88 -32.90
N PRO A 17 -10.00 -11.76 -32.73
CA PRO A 17 -9.66 -10.50 -33.39
C PRO A 17 -8.25 -10.01 -33.03
N GLN A 18 -7.81 -10.22 -31.79
CA GLN A 18 -6.46 -9.85 -31.34
C GLN A 18 -5.39 -10.72 -32.02
N LEU A 19 -5.65 -12.02 -32.20
CA LEU A 19 -4.71 -12.92 -32.87
C LEU A 19 -4.60 -12.61 -34.37
N GLN A 20 -5.71 -12.22 -35.02
CA GLN A 20 -5.70 -11.72 -36.39
C GLN A 20 -4.88 -10.44 -36.53
N GLU A 21 -5.00 -9.51 -35.57
CA GLU A 21 -4.17 -8.30 -35.53
C GLU A 21 -2.66 -8.66 -35.44
N PHE A 22 -2.31 -9.65 -34.62
CA PHE A 22 -0.94 -10.12 -34.46
C PHE A 22 -0.36 -10.71 -35.76
N GLU A 23 -1.18 -11.44 -36.51
CA GLU A 23 -0.81 -11.99 -37.82
C GLU A 23 -0.64 -10.89 -38.86
N GLN A 24 -1.62 -9.98 -38.98
CA GLN A 24 -1.60 -8.88 -39.95
C GLN A 24 -0.40 -7.96 -39.76
N LYS A 25 -0.09 -7.62 -38.50
CA LYS A 25 1.06 -6.77 -38.14
C LYS A 25 2.38 -7.54 -38.10
N LYS A 26 2.38 -8.84 -38.44
CA LYS A 26 3.55 -9.73 -38.40
C LYS A 26 4.30 -9.69 -37.07
N ILE A 27 3.58 -9.50 -35.96
CA ILE A 27 4.15 -9.48 -34.60
C ILE A 27 4.51 -10.90 -34.17
N PHE A 28 3.68 -11.86 -34.58
CA PHE A 28 3.85 -13.28 -34.36
C PHE A 28 3.72 -14.03 -35.67
N THR A 29 4.44 -15.14 -35.80
CA THR A 29 4.28 -16.05 -36.95
C THR A 29 3.02 -16.90 -36.79
N LYS A 30 2.53 -17.50 -37.89
CA LYS A 30 1.35 -18.37 -37.83
C LYS A 30 1.57 -19.57 -36.90
N ASP A 31 2.78 -20.13 -36.87
CA ASP A 31 3.10 -21.27 -36.00
C ASP A 31 3.19 -20.87 -34.54
N GLU A 32 3.74 -19.69 -34.23
CA GLU A 32 3.67 -19.12 -32.88
C GLU A 32 2.21 -18.93 -32.46
N ILE A 33 1.35 -18.38 -33.33
CA ILE A 33 -0.08 -18.18 -33.05
C ILE A 33 -0.77 -19.53 -32.77
N LYS A 34 -0.48 -20.59 -33.52
CA LYS A 34 -1.01 -21.94 -33.22
C LYS A 34 -0.61 -22.41 -31.82
N THR A 35 0.66 -22.21 -31.44
CA THR A 35 1.12 -22.58 -30.08
C THR A 35 0.44 -21.74 -28.99
N LEU A 36 0.18 -20.46 -29.25
CA LEU A 36 -0.54 -19.57 -28.33
C LEU A 36 -1.99 -20.01 -28.15
N VAL A 37 -2.69 -20.34 -29.25
CA VAL A 37 -4.07 -20.83 -29.21
C VAL A 37 -4.16 -22.14 -28.44
N LYS A 38 -3.23 -23.08 -28.69
CA LYS A 38 -3.18 -24.35 -27.95
C LYS A 38 -2.99 -24.11 -26.45
N LYS A 39 -1.98 -23.32 -26.06
CA LYS A 39 -1.73 -23.00 -24.64
C LYS A 39 -2.92 -22.29 -23.98
N ARG A 40 -3.56 -21.34 -24.68
CA ARG A 40 -4.75 -20.65 -24.15
C ARG A 40 -5.92 -21.61 -23.96
N SER A 41 -6.14 -22.52 -24.91
CA SER A 41 -7.16 -23.57 -24.78
C SER A 41 -6.90 -24.45 -23.56
N ASP A 42 -5.66 -24.90 -23.36
CA ASP A 42 -5.28 -25.73 -22.22
C ASP A 42 -5.54 -25.01 -20.88
N PHE A 43 -5.24 -23.71 -20.79
CA PHE A 43 -5.53 -22.90 -19.61
C PHE A 43 -7.03 -22.68 -19.39
N GLU A 44 -7.80 -22.36 -20.44
CA GLU A 44 -9.25 -22.16 -20.30
C GLU A 44 -9.94 -23.44 -19.85
N HIS A 45 -9.57 -24.59 -20.41
CA HIS A 45 -10.08 -25.87 -19.94
C HIS A 45 -9.72 -26.13 -18.47
N ARG A 46 -8.45 -25.92 -18.08
CA ARG A 46 -7.98 -26.11 -16.70
C ARG A 46 -8.75 -25.25 -15.70
N VAL A 47 -8.94 -23.99 -16.02
CA VAL A 47 -9.62 -23.01 -15.15
C VAL A 47 -11.12 -23.29 -15.05
N LEU A 48 -11.73 -23.82 -16.11
CA LEU A 48 -13.16 -24.18 -16.14
C LEU A 48 -13.47 -25.53 -15.48
N VAL A 49 -12.48 -26.38 -15.19
CA VAL A 49 -12.68 -27.61 -14.43
C VAL A 49 -13.30 -27.31 -13.07
N ARG A 50 -14.22 -28.16 -12.60
CA ARG A 50 -14.92 -27.97 -11.32
C ARG A 50 -13.96 -27.86 -10.12
N GLY A 51 -12.88 -28.62 -10.12
CA GLY A 51 -11.84 -28.60 -9.09
C GLY A 51 -10.63 -27.72 -9.40
N SER A 52 -10.77 -26.67 -10.22
CA SER A 52 -9.66 -25.73 -10.44
C SER A 52 -9.19 -25.12 -9.12
N GLN A 53 -7.91 -24.80 -9.02
CA GLN A 53 -7.36 -24.12 -7.84
C GLN A 53 -7.10 -22.64 -8.15
N ALA A 54 -7.00 -21.82 -7.12
CA ALA A 54 -6.65 -20.40 -7.27
C ALA A 54 -5.28 -20.20 -7.97
N ILE A 55 -4.33 -21.12 -7.74
CA ILE A 55 -3.02 -21.13 -8.40
C ILE A 55 -3.14 -21.30 -9.92
N ASP A 56 -4.16 -21.98 -10.44
CA ASP A 56 -4.36 -22.14 -11.89
C ASP A 56 -4.73 -20.81 -12.54
N PHE A 57 -5.56 -20.00 -11.87
CA PHE A 57 -5.87 -18.64 -12.31
C PHE A 57 -4.65 -17.73 -12.26
N ALA A 58 -3.86 -17.81 -11.19
CA ALA A 58 -2.64 -17.02 -11.05
C ALA A 58 -1.61 -17.37 -12.13
N ARG A 59 -1.40 -18.67 -12.41
CA ARG A 59 -0.53 -19.15 -13.50
C ARG A 59 -1.03 -18.69 -14.86
N TYR A 60 -2.35 -18.76 -15.09
CA TYR A 60 -2.93 -18.31 -16.36
C TYR A 60 -2.73 -16.80 -16.55
N ALA A 61 -2.99 -16.00 -15.52
CA ALA A 61 -2.75 -14.55 -15.54
C ALA A 61 -1.28 -14.22 -15.77
N ALA A 62 -0.36 -14.88 -15.06
CA ALA A 62 1.09 -14.68 -15.23
C ALA A 62 1.57 -15.01 -16.66
N TRP A 63 1.00 -16.05 -17.28
CA TRP A 63 1.29 -16.39 -18.67
C TRP A 63 0.80 -15.31 -19.64
N GLU A 64 -0.44 -14.83 -19.51
CA GLU A 64 -0.96 -13.72 -20.34
C GLU A 64 -0.19 -12.42 -20.12
N MET A 65 0.25 -12.12 -18.89
CA MET A 65 1.13 -10.99 -18.60
C MET A 65 2.49 -11.12 -19.31
N SER A 66 3.07 -12.32 -19.31
CA SER A 66 4.33 -12.61 -20.01
C SER A 66 4.17 -12.48 -21.53
N LEU A 67 3.03 -12.91 -22.07
CA LEU A 67 2.68 -12.73 -23.48
C LEU A 67 2.56 -11.25 -23.85
N GLU A 68 1.93 -10.45 -22.98
CA GLU A 68 1.82 -9.01 -23.17
C GLU A 68 3.20 -8.34 -23.17
N HIS A 69 4.06 -8.70 -22.22
CA HIS A 69 5.43 -8.18 -22.16
C HIS A 69 6.24 -8.54 -23.41
N LEU A 70 6.11 -9.79 -23.89
CA LEU A 70 6.75 -10.23 -25.13
C LEU A 70 6.25 -9.42 -26.33
N ARG A 71 4.94 -9.22 -26.43
CA ARG A 71 4.32 -8.40 -27.48
C ARG A 71 4.82 -6.96 -27.43
N GLN A 72 4.88 -6.35 -26.24
CA GLN A 72 5.42 -4.99 -26.06
C GLN A 72 6.87 -4.87 -26.52
N LYS A 73 7.74 -5.82 -26.15
CA LYS A 73 9.14 -5.86 -26.61
C LYS A 73 9.25 -5.98 -28.13
N ARG A 74 8.45 -6.86 -28.74
CA ARG A 74 8.43 -7.03 -30.20
C ARG A 74 7.92 -5.79 -30.93
N CYS A 75 6.83 -5.18 -30.46
CA CYS A 75 6.31 -3.94 -31.03
C CYS A 75 7.35 -2.81 -30.96
N LYS A 76 8.07 -2.68 -29.84
CA LYS A 76 9.18 -1.71 -29.71
C LYS A 76 10.29 -1.97 -30.74
N ARG A 77 10.71 -3.23 -30.90
CA ARG A 77 11.76 -3.62 -31.86
C ARG A 77 11.35 -3.37 -33.31
N MET A 78 10.12 -3.69 -33.67
CA MET A 78 9.60 -3.53 -35.04
C MET A 78 9.02 -2.14 -35.31
N ARG A 79 9.05 -1.22 -34.32
CA ARG A 79 8.50 0.14 -34.39
C ARG A 79 7.03 0.20 -34.85
N ILE A 80 6.25 -0.82 -34.50
CA ILE A 80 4.83 -0.92 -34.83
C ILE A 80 4.05 -0.02 -33.86
N LYS A 81 3.47 1.07 -34.37
CA LYS A 81 2.57 1.95 -33.62
C LYS A 81 1.13 1.44 -33.74
N GLY A 82 0.37 1.51 -32.65
CA GLY A 82 -1.07 1.18 -32.64
C GLY A 82 -1.43 -0.29 -32.49
N SER A 83 -0.59 -1.13 -31.85
CA SER A 83 -1.06 -2.45 -31.40
C SER A 83 -1.90 -2.34 -30.13
N SER A 84 -3.07 -2.99 -30.10
CA SER A 84 -4.04 -2.84 -29.01
C SER A 84 -3.58 -3.50 -27.70
N SER A 85 -2.92 -2.75 -26.82
CA SER A 85 -2.53 -3.23 -25.47
C SER A 85 -3.76 -3.58 -24.62
N HIS A 86 -4.83 -2.80 -24.78
CA HIS A 86 -6.05 -2.90 -23.98
C HIS A 86 -6.73 -4.27 -24.01
N ALA A 87 -6.67 -5.00 -25.13
CA ALA A 87 -7.28 -6.33 -25.22
C ALA A 87 -6.57 -7.38 -24.34
N GLY A 88 -5.23 -7.29 -24.23
CA GLY A 88 -4.45 -8.15 -23.33
C GLY A 88 -4.77 -7.83 -21.86
N GLN A 89 -4.77 -6.54 -21.52
CA GLN A 89 -5.09 -6.09 -20.17
C GLN A 89 -6.51 -6.48 -19.73
N ALA A 90 -7.50 -6.29 -20.60
CA ALA A 90 -8.89 -6.67 -20.32
C ALA A 90 -9.02 -8.17 -20.08
N ARG A 91 -8.27 -9.02 -20.81
CA ARG A 91 -8.27 -10.47 -20.59
C ARG A 91 -7.68 -10.83 -19.23
N VAL A 92 -6.54 -10.27 -18.87
CA VAL A 92 -5.92 -10.54 -17.55
C VAL A 92 -6.87 -10.13 -16.43
N PHE A 93 -7.54 -8.98 -16.54
CA PHE A 93 -8.59 -8.59 -15.60
C PHE A 93 -9.76 -9.56 -15.57
N GLY A 94 -10.23 -10.04 -16.72
CA GLY A 94 -11.26 -11.07 -16.80
C GLY A 94 -10.86 -12.38 -16.12
N ILE A 95 -9.60 -12.81 -16.26
CA ILE A 95 -9.07 -14.02 -15.61
C ILE A 95 -9.10 -13.84 -14.09
N PHE A 96 -8.59 -12.73 -13.57
CA PHE A 96 -8.63 -12.44 -12.14
C PHE A 96 -10.06 -12.29 -11.62
N ASP A 97 -10.94 -11.55 -12.32
CA ASP A 97 -12.35 -11.39 -11.95
C ASP A 97 -13.06 -12.75 -11.82
N ARG A 98 -12.78 -13.71 -12.72
CA ARG A 98 -13.29 -15.09 -12.60
C ARG A 98 -12.65 -15.85 -11.44
N GLY A 99 -11.34 -15.68 -11.24
CA GLY A 99 -10.58 -16.34 -10.19
C GLY A 99 -11.06 -15.97 -8.81
N VAL A 100 -11.19 -14.67 -8.51
CA VAL A 100 -11.64 -14.19 -7.20
C VAL A 100 -13.12 -14.49 -6.94
N LYS A 101 -13.94 -14.61 -7.98
CA LYS A 101 -15.34 -15.06 -7.84
C LYS A 101 -15.43 -16.55 -7.48
N LYS A 102 -14.54 -17.38 -8.03
CA LYS A 102 -14.53 -18.83 -7.78
C LYS A 102 -13.81 -19.18 -6.47
N HIS A 103 -12.76 -18.44 -6.14
CA HIS A 103 -11.93 -18.64 -4.95
C HIS A 103 -11.84 -17.34 -4.14
N PRO A 104 -12.96 -16.87 -3.54
CA PRO A 104 -12.96 -15.62 -2.78
C PRO A 104 -12.08 -15.69 -1.52
N GLY A 105 -11.85 -16.90 -0.99
CA GLY A 105 -11.09 -17.13 0.23
C GLY A 105 -9.57 -16.99 0.10
N ASP A 106 -9.02 -17.02 -1.12
CA ASP A 106 -7.57 -16.99 -1.31
C ASP A 106 -7.03 -15.55 -1.38
N VAL A 107 -6.43 -15.10 -0.27
CA VAL A 107 -5.84 -13.76 -0.13
C VAL A 107 -4.68 -13.55 -1.12
N ALA A 108 -3.90 -14.59 -1.42
CA ALA A 108 -2.76 -14.46 -2.33
C ALA A 108 -3.20 -14.12 -3.76
N LEU A 109 -4.34 -14.68 -4.20
CA LEU A 109 -4.94 -14.35 -5.48
C LEU A 109 -5.44 -12.89 -5.52
N TRP A 110 -6.05 -12.41 -4.43
CA TRP A 110 -6.45 -11.00 -4.31
C TRP A 110 -5.25 -10.05 -4.36
N MET A 111 -4.18 -10.36 -3.64
CA MET A 111 -2.95 -9.55 -3.64
C MET A 111 -2.31 -9.52 -5.04
N SER A 112 -2.23 -10.67 -5.72
CA SER A 112 -1.74 -10.75 -7.10
C SER A 112 -2.60 -9.91 -8.07
N TYR A 113 -3.92 -9.89 -7.84
CA TYR A 113 -4.84 -9.09 -8.64
C TYR A 113 -4.64 -7.58 -8.41
N LEU A 114 -4.54 -7.16 -7.15
CA LEU A 114 -4.27 -5.78 -6.78
C LEU A 114 -2.93 -5.30 -7.36
N GLU A 115 -1.90 -6.12 -7.25
CA GLU A 115 -0.58 -5.80 -7.79
C GLU A 115 -0.61 -5.65 -9.32
N TYR A 116 -1.32 -6.51 -10.03
CA TYR A 116 -1.51 -6.33 -11.47
C TYR A 116 -2.28 -5.05 -11.80
N ALA A 117 -3.34 -4.73 -11.07
CA ALA A 117 -4.10 -3.50 -11.29
C ALA A 117 -3.25 -2.24 -11.03
N ARG A 118 -2.32 -2.32 -10.05
CA ARG A 118 -1.32 -1.29 -9.77
C ARG A 118 -0.34 -1.12 -10.94
N GLN A 119 0.29 -2.20 -11.39
CA GLN A 119 1.23 -2.19 -12.52
C GLN A 119 0.58 -1.68 -13.82
N ALA A 120 -0.69 -2.03 -14.03
CA ALA A 120 -1.47 -1.60 -15.19
C ALA A 120 -2.06 -0.19 -15.06
N LYS A 121 -1.74 0.54 -13.97
CA LYS A 121 -2.23 1.90 -13.65
C LYS A 121 -3.76 2.04 -13.71
N ALA A 122 -4.49 0.98 -13.39
CA ALA A 122 -5.94 0.94 -13.46
C ALA A 122 -6.58 1.35 -12.12
N THR A 123 -6.40 2.60 -11.71
CA THR A 123 -6.75 3.13 -10.37
C THR A 123 -8.20 2.86 -9.96
N LYS A 124 -9.18 3.10 -10.85
CA LYS A 124 -10.61 2.84 -10.58
C LYS A 124 -10.89 1.35 -10.33
N LYS A 125 -10.29 0.48 -11.15
CA LYS A 125 -10.43 -0.97 -11.00
C LYS A 125 -9.75 -1.44 -9.71
N PHE A 126 -8.57 -0.91 -9.40
CA PHE A 126 -7.86 -1.16 -8.15
C PHE A 126 -8.73 -0.82 -6.92
N LYS A 127 -9.30 0.39 -6.83
CA LYS A 127 -10.16 0.78 -5.70
C LYS A 127 -11.38 -0.15 -5.55
N THR A 128 -11.96 -0.58 -6.68
CA THR A 128 -13.10 -1.54 -6.69
C THR A 128 -12.68 -2.91 -6.16
N VAL A 129 -11.55 -3.45 -6.63
CA VAL A 129 -11.02 -4.75 -6.24
C VAL A 129 -10.59 -4.74 -4.77
N LEU A 130 -9.91 -3.69 -4.32
CA LEU A 130 -9.45 -3.52 -2.95
C LEU A 130 -10.63 -3.49 -1.98
N THR A 131 -11.68 -2.73 -2.31
CA THR A 131 -12.90 -2.69 -1.50
C THR A 131 -13.57 -4.07 -1.42
N ALA A 132 -13.59 -4.83 -2.53
CA ALA A 132 -14.13 -6.19 -2.54
C ALA A 132 -13.28 -7.16 -1.69
N ALA A 133 -11.95 -7.08 -1.78
CA ALA A 133 -11.02 -7.90 -1.00
C ALA A 133 -11.19 -7.66 0.50
N ILE A 134 -11.20 -6.39 0.94
CA ILE A 134 -11.37 -6.02 2.35
C ILE A 134 -12.72 -6.47 2.91
N ARG A 135 -13.80 -6.37 2.11
CA ARG A 135 -15.13 -6.83 2.54
C ARG A 135 -15.18 -8.34 2.81
N LEU A 136 -14.43 -9.13 2.03
CA LEU A 136 -14.35 -10.58 2.20
C LEU A 136 -13.37 -10.99 3.31
N HIS A 137 -12.33 -10.19 3.54
CA HIS A 137 -11.23 -10.50 4.46
C HIS A 137 -10.98 -9.39 5.49
N PRO A 138 -11.99 -8.96 6.28
CA PRO A 138 -11.85 -7.81 7.17
C PRO A 138 -10.88 -8.06 8.34
N THR A 139 -10.62 -9.32 8.67
CA THR A 139 -9.73 -9.71 9.78
C THR A 139 -8.25 -9.80 9.40
N LYS A 140 -7.90 -9.52 8.13
CA LYS A 140 -6.52 -9.55 7.64
C LYS A 140 -5.92 -8.14 7.70
N PRO A 141 -5.00 -7.85 8.64
CA PRO A 141 -4.44 -6.51 8.80
C PRO A 141 -3.63 -6.06 7.58
N GLU A 142 -2.95 -6.98 6.90
CA GLU A 142 -2.15 -6.72 5.68
C GLU A 142 -2.93 -5.96 4.61
N LEU A 143 -4.21 -6.30 4.39
CA LEU A 143 -5.06 -5.64 3.40
C LEU A 143 -5.39 -4.18 3.78
N TRP A 144 -5.54 -3.91 5.08
CA TRP A 144 -5.80 -2.55 5.56
C TRP A 144 -4.55 -1.68 5.48
N LEU A 145 -3.38 -2.25 5.82
CA LEU A 145 -2.09 -1.59 5.66
C LEU A 145 -1.80 -1.26 4.20
N TYR A 146 -2.00 -2.24 3.32
CA TYR A 146 -1.84 -2.06 1.87
C TYR A 146 -2.77 -0.97 1.32
N ALA A 147 -4.03 -0.94 1.77
CA ALA A 147 -5.00 0.09 1.38
C ALA A 147 -4.57 1.51 1.82
N ALA A 148 -4.14 1.65 3.07
CA ALA A 148 -3.71 2.94 3.61
C ALA A 148 -2.42 3.43 2.94
N LYS A 149 -1.44 2.55 2.73
CA LYS A 149 -0.21 2.84 1.99
C LYS A 149 -0.50 3.33 0.58
N TRP A 150 -1.38 2.62 -0.14
CA TRP A 150 -1.73 3.01 -1.50
C TRP A 150 -2.44 4.37 -1.58
N ALA A 151 -3.33 4.68 -0.63
CA ALA A 151 -3.99 5.98 -0.57
C ALA A 151 -3.00 7.14 -0.45
N LEU A 152 -1.89 6.93 0.28
CA LEU A 152 -0.80 7.91 0.38
C LEU A 152 0.06 8.00 -0.89
N GLU A 153 0.38 6.86 -1.51
CA GLU A 153 1.25 6.81 -2.69
C GLU A 153 0.59 7.44 -3.93
N LEU A 154 -0.72 7.25 -4.12
CA LEU A 154 -1.41 7.69 -5.32
C LEU A 154 -1.92 9.13 -5.23
N ASP A 155 -2.73 9.41 -4.21
CA ASP A 155 -3.50 10.65 -4.11
C ASP A 155 -2.94 11.60 -3.02
N ALA A 156 -1.91 11.16 -2.26
CA ALA A 156 -1.44 11.81 -1.04
C ALA A 156 -2.58 12.11 -0.03
N ASP A 157 -3.67 11.33 -0.09
CA ASP A 157 -4.89 11.57 0.68
C ASP A 157 -4.78 10.93 2.06
N MET A 158 -4.38 11.76 3.03
CA MET A 158 -4.28 11.36 4.43
C MET A 158 -5.65 10.98 5.04
N ASN A 159 -6.75 11.58 4.56
CA ASN A 159 -8.07 11.29 5.10
C ASN A 159 -8.56 9.91 4.64
N GLU A 160 -8.33 9.55 3.37
CA GLU A 160 -8.66 8.22 2.87
C GLU A 160 -7.81 7.15 3.60
N ALA A 161 -6.50 7.39 3.76
CA ALA A 161 -5.61 6.51 4.52
C ALA A 161 -6.06 6.32 5.97
N ARG A 162 -6.40 7.41 6.66
CA ARG A 162 -6.94 7.39 8.03
C ARG A 162 -8.24 6.61 8.12
N SER A 163 -9.14 6.75 7.14
CA SER A 163 -10.39 6.00 7.07
C SER A 163 -10.17 4.49 6.93
N TYR A 164 -9.17 4.04 6.17
CA TYR A 164 -8.80 2.62 6.12
C TYR A 164 -8.24 2.14 7.46
N MET A 165 -7.32 2.87 8.08
CA MET A 165 -6.74 2.48 9.37
C MET A 165 -7.79 2.42 10.49
N GLN A 166 -8.65 3.42 10.60
CA GLN A 166 -9.71 3.47 11.62
C GLN A 166 -10.73 2.35 11.46
N ARG A 167 -11.04 1.92 10.23
CA ARG A 167 -11.88 0.75 10.00
C ARG A 167 -11.12 -0.54 10.30
N GLY A 168 -9.86 -0.63 9.88
CA GLY A 168 -9.00 -1.77 10.14
C GLY A 168 -8.85 -2.07 11.62
N THR A 169 -8.58 -1.07 12.46
CA THR A 169 -8.40 -1.24 13.91
C THR A 169 -9.67 -1.73 14.61
N ARG A 170 -10.87 -1.46 14.06
CA ARG A 170 -12.13 -2.02 14.57
C ARG A 170 -12.29 -3.51 14.29
N PHE A 171 -11.79 -4.00 13.17
CA PHE A 171 -11.87 -5.43 12.82
C PHE A 171 -10.69 -6.24 13.35
N CYS A 172 -9.48 -5.67 13.33
CA CYS A 172 -8.22 -6.34 13.67
C CYS A 172 -7.74 -5.94 15.07
N ILE A 173 -8.60 -6.08 16.09
CA ILE A 173 -8.31 -5.67 17.47
C ILE A 173 -7.17 -6.43 18.15
N ARG A 174 -6.66 -7.52 17.54
CA ARG A 174 -5.56 -8.34 18.09
C ARG A 174 -4.21 -8.06 17.42
N SER A 175 -4.18 -7.31 16.32
CA SER A 175 -2.96 -7.07 15.56
C SER A 175 -2.24 -5.83 16.09
N LYS A 176 -1.14 -6.02 16.83
CA LYS A 176 -0.31 -4.89 17.31
C LYS A 176 0.23 -4.05 16.14
N ASP A 177 0.63 -4.72 15.05
CA ASP A 177 1.31 -4.09 13.92
C ASP A 177 0.42 -3.07 13.23
N LEU A 178 -0.89 -3.34 13.13
CA LEU A 178 -1.84 -2.40 12.56
C LEU A 178 -1.96 -1.10 13.37
N TRP A 179 -1.91 -1.19 14.71
CA TRP A 179 -2.00 -0.01 15.56
C TRP A 179 -0.70 0.80 15.55
N ILE A 180 0.46 0.13 15.53
CA ILE A 180 1.76 0.79 15.40
C ILE A 180 1.85 1.51 14.06
N GLU A 181 1.48 0.85 12.96
CA GLU A 181 1.46 1.47 11.63
C GLU A 181 0.42 2.60 11.52
N TYR A 182 -0.70 2.53 12.25
CA TYR A 182 -1.64 3.65 12.32
C TYR A 182 -1.05 4.85 13.07
N ALA A 183 -0.40 4.63 14.21
CA ALA A 183 0.29 5.72 14.92
C ALA A 183 1.42 6.32 14.06
N LYS A 184 2.16 5.47 13.33
CA LYS A 184 3.19 5.88 12.36
C LYS A 184 2.64 6.73 11.22
N LEU A 185 1.47 6.39 10.67
CA LEU A 185 0.77 7.19 9.67
C LEU A 185 0.55 8.64 10.16
N GLU A 186 0.09 8.80 11.41
CA GLU A 186 -0.17 10.12 12.00
C GLU A 186 1.15 10.87 12.32
N MET A 187 2.20 10.16 12.73
CA MET A 187 3.53 10.76 12.92
C MET A 187 4.12 11.26 11.59
N ILE A 188 3.98 10.50 10.51
CA ILE A 188 4.37 10.94 9.16
C ILE A 188 3.60 12.20 8.75
N TYR A 189 2.30 12.27 9.07
CA TYR A 189 1.49 13.46 8.80
C TYR A 189 2.01 14.68 9.57
N LEU A 190 2.30 14.54 10.86
CA LEU A 190 2.88 15.60 11.69
C LEU A 190 4.25 16.07 11.16
N ALA A 191 5.12 15.14 10.80
CA ALA A 191 6.43 15.44 10.22
C ALA A 191 6.28 16.23 8.91
N LYS A 192 5.36 15.83 8.02
CA LYS A 192 5.07 16.56 6.77
C LYS A 192 4.58 17.99 7.02
N ILE A 193 3.76 18.20 8.06
CA ILE A 193 3.30 19.55 8.42
C ILE A 193 4.45 20.38 8.97
N ALA A 194 5.27 19.82 9.86
CA ALA A 194 6.42 20.52 10.43
C ALA A 194 7.38 21.00 9.32
N ILE A 195 7.73 20.12 8.38
CA ILE A 195 8.58 20.47 7.23
C ILE A 195 7.93 21.58 6.38
N ARG A 196 6.63 21.44 6.07
CA ARG A 196 5.92 22.45 5.27
C ARG A 196 5.91 23.83 5.95
N ARG A 197 5.76 23.87 7.28
CA ARG A 197 5.83 25.12 8.06
C ARG A 197 7.23 25.73 8.06
N GLY A 198 8.26 24.90 8.19
CA GLY A 198 9.66 25.33 8.07
C GLY A 198 9.95 25.94 6.71
N ILE A 199 9.54 25.29 5.62
CA ILE A 199 9.70 25.79 4.23
C ILE A 199 8.96 27.11 4.03
N LEU A 200 7.75 27.24 4.58
CA LEU A 200 6.94 28.47 4.48
C LEU A 200 7.44 29.61 5.39
N GLY A 201 8.49 29.39 6.20
CA GLY A 201 9.00 30.40 7.13
C GLY A 201 8.04 30.75 8.25
N LEU A 202 7.07 29.87 8.53
CA LEU A 202 6.06 30.03 9.59
C LEU A 202 6.56 29.52 10.95
N ASP A 203 7.76 28.93 10.98
CA ASP A 203 8.48 28.68 12.22
C ASP A 203 9.18 29.98 12.63
N ILE A 204 8.56 30.71 13.57
CA ILE A 204 9.07 31.96 14.14
C ILE A 204 10.31 31.72 15.03
N ASP A 205 10.73 30.47 15.23
CA ASP A 205 11.91 30.13 16.00
C ASP A 205 13.13 29.95 15.09
N ARG A 206 13.89 31.03 14.90
CA ARG A 206 15.25 31.00 14.33
C ARG A 206 16.19 30.30 15.33
N THR A 207 16.15 28.98 15.40
CA THR A 207 17.21 28.16 15.99
C THR A 207 17.32 26.83 15.26
N ILE A 208 17.66 26.87 13.97
CA ILE A 208 18.30 25.73 13.31
C ILE A 208 19.58 26.25 12.67
N GLU A 209 20.69 26.00 13.36
CA GLU A 209 22.01 26.01 12.74
C GLU A 209 21.99 24.97 11.61
N ALA A 210 22.33 25.42 10.40
CA ALA A 210 22.47 24.56 9.24
C ALA A 210 23.54 23.48 9.50
N PRO A 211 23.23 22.18 9.32
CA PRO A 211 24.26 21.16 9.32
C PRO A 211 25.12 21.26 8.06
N LYS A 212 26.43 21.29 8.28
CA LYS A 212 27.50 21.20 7.28
C LYS A 212 27.49 19.83 6.59
N ASP A 213 27.90 19.84 5.32
CA ASP A 213 28.09 18.71 4.42
C ASP A 213 28.84 17.54 5.07
N ILE A 214 28.29 16.30 5.04
CA ILE A 214 29.05 15.06 5.22
C ILE A 214 28.47 13.94 4.33
N GLU A 215 29.40 13.20 3.73
CA GLU A 215 29.37 12.28 2.59
C GLU A 215 28.39 11.09 2.65
N GLU A 216 27.92 10.72 1.45
CA GLU A 216 27.23 9.47 1.15
C GLU A 216 28.13 8.26 1.42
N THR A 217 27.67 7.34 2.27
CA THR A 217 28.03 5.92 2.15
C THR A 217 26.76 5.10 2.04
N ALA A 218 26.60 4.50 0.86
CA ALA A 218 25.56 3.54 0.54
C ALA A 218 25.96 2.18 1.09
N GLU A 219 25.15 1.60 1.96
CA GLU A 219 25.14 0.16 2.18
C GLU A 219 23.69 -0.34 2.17
N GLU A 220 23.31 -0.94 1.04
CA GLU A 220 22.19 -1.87 0.97
C GLU A 220 22.45 -3.02 1.95
N SER A 221 21.56 -3.21 2.92
CA SER A 221 21.40 -4.52 3.53
C SER A 221 19.92 -4.90 3.53
N GLY A 222 19.63 -5.90 2.72
CA GLY A 222 18.33 -6.53 2.67
C GLY A 222 18.11 -7.38 3.92
N PHE A 223 16.94 -7.22 4.53
CA PHE A 223 16.25 -8.32 5.17
C PHE A 223 14.74 -8.09 5.08
N THR A 224 14.06 -9.07 4.47
CA THR A 224 12.64 -9.05 4.16
C THR A 224 11.82 -9.45 5.37
N THR A 225 10.93 -8.59 5.84
CA THR A 225 9.63 -9.03 6.37
C THR A 225 8.60 -7.95 6.11
N SER A 226 7.56 -8.30 5.34
CA SER A 226 6.34 -7.51 5.07
C SER A 226 6.52 -6.23 4.24
N GLN A 227 6.42 -6.38 2.91
CA GLN A 227 6.46 -5.34 1.88
C GLN A 227 5.33 -4.28 1.99
N ASP A 228 4.38 -4.50 2.92
CA ASP A 228 3.17 -3.70 3.10
C ASP A 228 3.25 -2.66 4.24
N MET A 229 4.40 -2.53 4.92
CA MET A 229 4.60 -1.46 5.89
C MET A 229 4.68 -0.09 5.18
N ILE A 230 4.15 0.95 5.82
CA ILE A 230 4.30 2.33 5.36
C ILE A 230 5.77 2.71 5.56
N ALA A 231 6.48 3.05 4.50
CA ALA A 231 7.86 3.48 4.64
C ALA A 231 7.91 4.82 5.39
N ILE A 232 8.83 4.94 6.36
CA ILE A 232 9.21 6.25 6.87
C ILE A 232 9.91 6.94 5.69
N PRO A 233 9.44 8.12 5.24
CA PRO A 233 10.14 8.84 4.19
C PRO A 233 11.59 9.08 4.63
N ASP A 234 12.56 8.74 3.79
CA ASP A 234 13.96 9.11 4.04
C ASP A 234 14.06 10.62 3.82
N PHE A 235 14.23 11.39 4.90
CA PHE A 235 14.13 12.85 4.88
C PHE A 235 15.44 13.52 4.42
N LYS A 236 16.28 12.84 3.65
CA LYS A 236 17.45 13.46 3.02
C LYS A 236 16.99 14.35 1.88
N ASP A 237 17.17 15.64 2.06
CA ASP A 237 16.84 16.72 1.14
C ASP A 237 17.28 16.41 -0.29
N ASN A 238 16.31 16.31 -1.22
CA ASN A 238 16.59 16.30 -2.65
C ASN A 238 16.03 17.59 -3.28
N THR A 239 16.92 18.57 -3.34
CA THR A 239 17.11 19.57 -4.40
C THR A 239 15.91 19.90 -5.28
N MET A 240 15.10 20.85 -4.84
CA MET A 240 14.31 21.72 -5.73
C MET A 240 14.96 23.11 -5.70
N GLN A 241 15.27 23.62 -6.89
CA GLN A 241 16.11 24.81 -7.11
C GLN A 241 15.63 26.05 -6.32
N PRO A 242 16.53 26.83 -5.66
CA PRO A 242 16.19 28.02 -4.88
C PRO A 242 15.79 29.26 -5.72
N SER A 243 15.18 29.08 -6.88
CA SER A 243 14.85 30.18 -7.79
C SER A 243 13.35 30.27 -8.05
N LEU A 244 12.57 30.38 -6.98
CA LEU A 244 11.26 31.05 -7.00
C LEU A 244 10.91 31.69 -5.65
N MET A 245 11.93 32.13 -4.89
CA MET A 245 11.74 33.02 -3.73
C MET A 245 11.47 34.46 -4.21
N ALA A 246 10.40 34.65 -4.97
CA ALA A 246 9.74 35.94 -5.01
C ALA A 246 8.71 35.92 -3.87
N ARG A 247 8.97 36.74 -2.85
CA ARG A 247 8.15 36.96 -1.66
C ARG A 247 6.66 37.08 -2.02
N VAL A 248 5.92 35.98 -1.97
CA VAL A 248 4.47 36.03 -1.83
C VAL A 248 4.25 36.45 -0.38
N GLY A 249 3.85 37.70 -0.17
CA GLY A 249 3.41 38.17 1.13
C GLY A 249 2.30 37.26 1.61
N VAL A 250 2.57 36.47 2.64
CA VAL A 250 1.55 35.66 3.29
C VAL A 250 0.75 36.61 4.17
N ASP A 251 -0.54 36.76 3.89
CA ASP A 251 -1.45 37.62 4.65
C ASP A 251 -1.36 37.31 6.15
N SER A 252 -1.32 38.38 6.96
CA SER A 252 -1.22 38.36 8.42
C SER A 252 -2.31 37.51 9.11
N GLU A 253 -3.41 37.22 8.41
CA GLU A 253 -4.49 36.34 8.88
C GLU A 253 -4.06 34.86 9.00
N ALA A 254 -3.09 34.41 8.18
CA ALA A 254 -2.53 33.05 8.24
C ALA A 254 -1.48 32.86 9.36
N ALA A 255 -1.09 33.95 10.03
CA ALA A 255 -0.23 33.96 11.21
C ALA A 255 -1.00 33.75 12.53
N LYS A 256 -2.33 33.59 12.50
CA LYS A 256 -3.09 33.03 13.63
C LYS A 256 -2.62 31.60 13.84
N ASP A 257 -1.72 31.44 14.81
CA ASP A 257 -0.87 30.27 14.95
C ASP A 257 -1.71 28.97 15.02
N PRO A 258 -1.67 28.11 13.99
CA PRO A 258 -2.44 26.86 13.99
C PRO A 258 -2.04 25.91 15.13
N MET A 259 -0.96 26.21 15.86
CA MET A 259 -0.42 25.45 16.99
C MET A 259 -1.37 25.32 18.19
N THR A 260 -2.47 26.08 18.21
CA THR A 260 -3.56 25.86 19.17
C THR A 260 -4.47 24.69 18.78
N THR A 261 -4.36 24.15 17.57
CA THR A 261 -5.12 22.97 17.15
C THR A 261 -4.53 21.72 17.81
N PRO A 262 -5.28 21.00 18.68
CA PRO A 262 -4.77 19.83 19.39
C PRO A 262 -4.19 18.75 18.47
N ALA A 263 -4.69 18.65 17.24
CA ALA A 263 -4.19 17.73 16.21
C ALA A 263 -2.71 17.93 15.89
N LEU A 264 -2.20 19.16 15.92
CA LEU A 264 -0.80 19.50 15.62
C LEU A 264 0.14 19.30 16.82
N ASN A 265 -0.42 19.18 18.03
CA ASN A 265 0.33 18.94 19.26
C ASN A 265 0.53 17.44 19.57
N GLY A 266 0.28 16.55 18.60
CA GLY A 266 0.46 15.11 18.80
C GLY A 266 -0.67 14.41 19.55
N ALA A 267 -1.81 15.08 19.77
CA ALA A 267 -2.94 14.48 20.49
C ALA A 267 -3.53 13.24 19.80
N ILE A 268 -3.43 13.15 18.47
CA ILE A 268 -3.95 12.00 17.71
C ILE A 268 -3.09 10.74 17.94
N PRO A 269 -1.76 10.75 17.74
CA PRO A 269 -0.90 9.63 18.15
C PRO A 269 -1.07 9.20 19.61
N LEU A 270 -1.20 10.16 20.54
CA LEU A 270 -1.44 9.89 21.96
C LEU A 270 -2.78 9.16 22.18
N ALA A 271 -3.85 9.65 21.56
CA ALA A 271 -5.16 9.01 21.65
C ALA A 271 -5.16 7.60 21.07
N ILE A 272 -4.41 7.37 19.98
CA ILE A 272 -4.23 6.03 19.40
C ILE A 272 -3.55 5.11 20.41
N PHE A 273 -2.48 5.56 21.05
CA PHE A 273 -1.78 4.80 22.09
C PHE A 273 -2.67 4.49 23.30
N ASP A 274 -3.42 5.48 23.80
CA ASP A 274 -4.33 5.30 24.94
C ASP A 274 -5.47 4.32 24.64
N VAL A 275 -5.98 4.32 23.40
CA VAL A 275 -6.98 3.34 22.96
C VAL A 275 -6.35 1.96 22.75
N ALA A 276 -5.14 1.90 22.18
CA ALA A 276 -4.38 0.66 22.02
C ALA A 276 -4.10 -0.02 23.36
N LYS A 277 -3.82 0.75 24.42
CA LYS A 277 -3.62 0.25 25.79
C LYS A 277 -4.80 -0.57 26.33
N LYS A 278 -6.02 -0.29 25.86
CA LYS A 278 -7.25 -0.98 26.27
C LYS A 278 -7.52 -2.25 25.45
N GLN A 279 -6.72 -2.53 24.42
CA GLN A 279 -6.93 -3.66 23.51
C GLN A 279 -6.29 -4.95 24.01
N PRO A 280 -6.77 -6.13 23.58
CA PRO A 280 -6.31 -7.42 24.09
C PRO A 280 -4.85 -7.78 23.72
N PHE A 281 -4.26 -7.12 22.72
CA PHE A 281 -2.85 -7.38 22.34
C PHE A 281 -1.83 -6.62 23.21
N PHE A 282 -2.30 -5.69 24.05
CA PHE A 282 -1.41 -4.71 24.68
C PHE A 282 -0.55 -5.34 25.79
N SER A 283 0.75 -5.42 25.51
CA SER A 283 1.79 -5.98 26.39
C SER A 283 2.96 -5.00 26.47
N SER A 284 3.91 -5.22 27.39
CA SER A 284 5.13 -4.39 27.49
C SER A 284 5.90 -4.35 26.16
N VAL A 285 5.99 -5.50 25.46
CA VAL A 285 6.60 -5.59 24.12
C VAL A 285 5.84 -4.78 23.07
N ALA A 286 4.51 -4.66 23.20
CA ALA A 286 3.74 -3.81 22.31
C ALA A 286 4.01 -2.32 22.57
N ALA A 287 4.15 -1.93 23.85
CA ALA A 287 4.47 -0.56 24.24
C ALA A 287 5.89 -0.15 23.79
N GLU A 288 6.87 -1.04 23.90
CA GLU A 288 8.22 -0.87 23.34
C GLU A 288 8.14 -0.63 21.82
N GLY A 289 7.37 -1.43 21.10
CA GLY A 289 7.17 -1.23 19.65
C GLY A 289 6.55 0.13 19.29
N PHE A 290 5.69 0.69 20.14
CA PHE A 290 5.21 2.08 19.96
C PHE A 290 6.31 3.10 20.26
N PHE A 291 7.08 2.89 21.33
CA PHE A 291 8.16 3.77 21.73
C PHE A 291 9.23 3.87 20.64
N ASP A 292 9.70 2.73 20.13
CA ASP A 292 10.70 2.67 19.05
C ASP A 292 10.21 3.36 17.78
N MET A 293 8.94 3.15 17.43
CA MET A 293 8.32 3.80 16.28
C MET A 293 8.25 5.32 16.47
N PHE A 294 7.84 5.81 17.64
CA PHE A 294 7.80 7.24 17.92
C PHE A 294 9.21 7.86 17.91
N ALA A 295 10.19 7.17 18.50
CA ALA A 295 11.57 7.63 18.60
C ALA A 295 12.23 7.86 17.22
N ALA A 296 11.76 7.18 16.16
CA ALA A 296 12.23 7.39 14.80
C ALA A 296 11.88 8.77 14.19
N PHE A 297 10.97 9.56 14.81
CA PHE A 297 10.49 10.85 14.28
C PHE A 297 11.08 12.06 15.01
N THR A 298 12.40 12.23 14.97
CA THR A 298 13.14 13.31 15.67
C THR A 298 12.74 14.73 15.26
N GLN A 299 12.23 14.89 14.05
CA GLN A 299 11.79 16.17 13.47
C GLN A 299 10.47 16.72 14.03
N VAL A 300 9.78 15.96 14.89
CA VAL A 300 8.47 16.34 15.43
C VAL A 300 8.64 17.09 16.76
N LYS A 301 8.23 18.37 16.82
CA LYS A 301 8.37 19.24 18.02
C LYS A 301 7.71 18.67 19.28
N CYS A 302 6.63 17.89 19.15
CA CYS A 302 5.90 17.28 20.26
C CYS A 302 6.42 15.88 20.65
N LEU A 303 7.52 15.40 20.07
CA LEU A 303 8.06 14.06 20.33
C LEU A 303 8.35 13.82 21.82
N SER A 304 8.99 14.78 22.50
CA SER A 304 9.32 14.64 23.92
C SER A 304 8.08 14.41 24.79
N LYS A 305 6.98 15.12 24.51
CA LYS A 305 5.69 14.93 25.19
C LYS A 305 5.09 13.55 24.90
N ILE A 306 5.19 13.08 23.65
CA ILE A 306 4.68 11.76 23.26
C ILE A 306 5.46 10.65 23.97
N LEU A 307 6.79 10.70 23.95
CA LEU A 307 7.64 9.70 24.59
C LEU A 307 7.48 9.69 26.11
N GLN A 308 7.42 10.86 26.76
CA GLN A 308 7.18 10.96 28.20
C GLN A 308 5.82 10.34 28.58
N HIS A 309 4.76 10.64 27.83
CA HIS A 309 3.44 10.04 28.08
C HIS A 309 3.45 8.51 27.96
N VAL A 310 4.17 7.95 26.97
CA VAL A 310 4.31 6.50 26.82
C VAL A 310 5.04 5.91 28.05
N LEU A 311 6.12 6.53 28.50
CA LEU A 311 6.89 6.10 29.68
C LEU A 311 6.07 6.19 30.98
N ASP A 312 5.38 7.31 31.20
CA ASP A 312 4.51 7.51 32.37
C ASP A 312 3.40 6.45 32.43
N LYS A 313 2.85 6.08 31.27
CA LYS A 313 1.79 5.09 31.18
C LYS A 313 2.28 3.65 31.36
N GLU A 314 3.55 3.35 31.06
CA GLU A 314 4.17 2.06 31.35
C GLU A 314 4.59 1.96 32.83
N THR A 315 5.11 3.02 33.44
CA THR A 315 5.43 3.03 34.88
C THR A 315 4.18 2.87 35.75
N GLU A 316 3.09 3.57 35.43
CA GLU A 316 1.77 3.39 36.09
C GLU A 316 1.26 1.94 36.00
N ARG A 317 1.56 1.22 34.92
CA ARG A 317 1.15 -0.18 34.72
C ARG A 317 1.98 -1.11 35.60
N ASN A 318 3.30 -0.94 35.61
CA ASN A 318 4.22 -1.77 36.38
C ASN A 318 3.98 -1.65 37.89
N ILE A 319 3.63 -0.45 38.38
CA ILE A 319 3.24 -0.22 39.78
C ILE A 319 1.95 -0.99 40.14
N LYS A 320 0.98 -1.04 39.22
CA LYS A 320 -0.29 -1.76 39.45
C LYS A 320 -0.14 -3.29 39.41
N SER A 321 0.79 -3.83 38.61
CA SER A 321 1.08 -5.26 38.60
C SER A 321 1.94 -5.71 39.79
N GLY A 322 2.87 -4.88 40.26
CA GLY A 322 3.66 -5.16 41.47
C GLY A 322 2.84 -5.12 42.76
N GLY A 323 1.73 -4.37 42.79
CA GLY A 323 0.83 -4.30 43.94
C GLY A 323 -0.09 -5.52 44.13
N SER A 324 -0.25 -6.38 43.12
CA SER A 324 -1.07 -7.60 43.22
C SER A 324 -0.31 -8.85 43.70
N GLU A 325 1.02 -8.82 43.73
CA GLU A 325 1.84 -9.92 44.28
C GLU A 325 2.07 -9.80 45.80
N GLY A 326 1.70 -8.66 46.42
CA GLY A 326 1.91 -8.39 47.85
C GLY A 326 0.69 -8.61 48.76
N ALA A 327 -0.37 -9.29 48.31
CA ALA A 327 -1.60 -9.52 49.09
C ALA A 327 -1.88 -11.00 49.40
N CYS A 328 -0.85 -11.85 49.34
CA CYS A 328 -0.88 -13.24 49.83
C CYS A 328 0.38 -13.48 50.67
N GLU A 329 0.44 -12.88 51.85
CA GLU A 329 1.20 -13.38 53.01
C GLU A 329 0.30 -13.37 54.24
#